data_AF-A0A9D8VD14-F1
#
_entry.id   AF-A0A9D8VD14-F1
#
_cell.length_a   1.000
_cell.length_b   1.000
_cell.length_c   1.000
_cell.angle_alpha   90.00
_cell.angle_beta   90.00
_cell.angle_gamma   90.00
#
_symmetry.space_group_name_H-M   'P 1'
#
loop_
_entity.id
_entity.type
_entity.pdbx_description
1 polymer ?
#
loop_
_entity_poly.entity_id
_entity_poly.type
_entity_poly.pdbx_seq_one_letter_code
_entity_poly.pdbx_strand_id
1 'polypeptide(L)'
;DDEVKGCRDCLQDTFAADGIDPLMLQAASCFNIFMNVEYLPDGSWLSKPPVTNAGDYIELRAAMDCYWALSACVLPSAVEGSPTPLCVETYSRRAI
;
A
#
# COMPACT_ATOMS: atom_id res chain seq x y z
N ASP A 1 -18.49 14.87 11.69
CA ASP A 1 -17.84 13.58 11.94
C ASP A 1 -17.47 12.96 10.62
N ASP A 2 -16.36 13.42 10.03
CA ASP A 2 -15.77 12.79 8.85
C ASP A 2 -14.76 11.77 9.36
N GLU A 3 -15.18 10.52 9.45
CA GLU A 3 -14.32 9.41 9.82
C GLU A 3 -13.20 9.27 8.76
N VAL A 4 -11.95 9.39 9.19
CA VAL A 4 -10.79 9.22 8.30
C VAL A 4 -10.71 7.76 7.89
N LYS A 5 -11.02 7.48 6.63
CA LYS A 5 -10.93 6.12 6.05
C LYS A 5 -9.51 5.57 6.15
N GLY A 6 -9.39 4.32 6.61
CA GLY A 6 -8.12 3.60 6.60
C GLY A 6 -7.80 3.02 5.21
N CYS A 7 -6.59 2.50 5.03
CA CYS A 7 -6.18 1.87 3.77
C CYS A 7 -7.13 0.76 3.33
N ARG A 8 -7.63 -0.04 4.28
CA ARG A 8 -8.58 -1.11 4.00
C ARG A 8 -9.85 -0.56 3.35
N ASP A 9 -10.42 0.49 3.93
CA ASP A 9 -11.67 1.08 3.44
C ASP A 9 -11.47 1.66 2.04
N CYS A 10 -10.36 2.40 1.81
CA CYS A 10 -10.03 2.94 0.49
C CYS A 10 -9.88 1.84 -0.58
N LEU A 11 -9.22 0.73 -0.25
CA LEU A 11 -9.02 -0.39 -1.18
C LEU A 11 -10.34 -1.13 -1.44
N GLN A 12 -11.17 -1.33 -0.42
CA GLN A 12 -12.49 -1.95 -0.56
C GLN A 12 -13.44 -1.11 -1.41
N ASP A 13 -13.45 0.22 -1.24
CA ASP A 13 -14.21 1.13 -2.10
C ASP A 13 -13.76 1.03 -3.55
N THR A 14 -12.44 0.95 -3.79
CA THR A 14 -11.87 0.79 -5.15
C THR A 14 -12.32 -0.53 -5.76
N PHE A 15 -12.24 -1.63 -5.01
CA PHE A 15 -12.70 -2.94 -5.47
C PHE A 15 -14.19 -2.91 -5.83
N ALA A 16 -15.03 -2.34 -4.95
CA ALA A 16 -16.45 -2.21 -5.19
C ALA A 16 -16.77 -1.39 -6.45
N ALA A 17 -16.06 -0.28 -6.67
CA ALA A 17 -16.23 0.58 -7.83
C ALA A 17 -15.96 -0.14 -9.16
N ASP A 18 -15.02 -1.08 -9.17
CA ASP A 18 -14.67 -1.90 -10.34
C ASP A 18 -15.41 -3.25 -10.39
N GLY A 19 -16.45 -3.42 -9.56
CA GLY A 19 -17.33 -4.60 -9.58
C GLY A 19 -16.73 -5.85 -8.93
N ILE A 20 -15.68 -5.69 -8.13
CA ILE A 20 -15.05 -6.75 -7.36
C ILE A 20 -15.64 -6.74 -5.94
N ASP A 21 -16.06 -7.90 -5.44
CA ASP A 21 -16.57 -8.02 -4.08
C ASP A 21 -15.49 -7.56 -3.06
N PRO A 22 -15.78 -6.55 -2.20
CA PRO A 22 -14.84 -6.06 -1.19
C PRO A 22 -14.34 -7.12 -0.21
N LEU A 23 -15.05 -8.25 -0.05
CA LEU A 23 -14.61 -9.39 0.75
C LEU A 23 -13.46 -10.17 0.12
N MET A 24 -13.17 -9.95 -1.17
CA MET A 24 -12.00 -10.52 -1.85
C MET A 24 -10.69 -9.88 -1.40
N LEU A 25 -10.73 -8.71 -0.75
CA LEU A 25 -9.57 -8.12 -0.10
C LEU A 25 -9.34 -8.80 1.26
N GLN A 26 -8.44 -9.80 1.32
CA GLN A 26 -8.07 -10.36 2.62
C GLN A 26 -7.25 -9.34 3.44
N ALA A 27 -7.48 -9.31 4.75
CA ALA A 27 -6.82 -8.37 5.66
C ALA A 27 -5.28 -8.52 5.69
N ALA A 28 -4.75 -9.67 5.27
CA ALA A 28 -3.30 -9.93 5.17
C ALA A 28 -2.73 -9.68 3.75
N SER A 29 -3.56 -9.30 2.77
CA SER A 29 -3.15 -9.19 1.37
C SER A 29 -2.42 -7.89 1.02
N CYS A 30 -2.37 -6.92 1.93
CA CYS A 30 -1.71 -5.65 1.64
C CYS A 30 -0.19 -5.82 1.66
N PHE A 31 0.43 -5.53 0.53
CA PHE A 31 1.86 -5.30 0.46
C PHE A 31 2.15 -3.87 0.94
N ASN A 32 2.66 -3.72 2.17
CA ASN A 32 2.94 -2.43 2.79
C ASN A 32 4.23 -1.82 2.24
N ILE A 33 4.10 -1.06 1.15
CA ILE A 33 5.22 -0.41 0.47
C ILE A 33 5.84 0.67 1.37
N PHE A 34 7.18 0.65 1.50
CA PHE A 34 7.99 1.59 2.29
C PHE A 34 7.76 1.62 3.82
N MET A 35 6.88 0.78 4.37
CA MET A 35 6.74 0.66 5.82
C MET A 35 7.98 0.00 6.45
N ASN A 36 8.46 0.58 7.55
CA ASN A 36 9.53 0.02 8.36
C ASN A 36 8.93 -0.63 9.61
N VAL A 37 8.80 -1.96 9.60
CA VAL A 37 8.24 -2.74 10.71
C VAL A 37 9.32 -3.65 11.30
N GLU A 38 9.51 -3.57 12.61
CA GLU A 38 10.40 -4.45 13.36
C GLU A 38 9.58 -5.43 14.20
N TYR A 39 9.83 -6.74 14.02
CA TYR A 39 9.25 -7.79 14.86
C TYR A 39 10.17 -8.09 16.04
N LEU A 40 9.61 -8.08 17.25
CA LEU A 40 10.33 -8.38 18.48
C LEU A 40 10.34 -9.90 18.77
N PRO A 41 11.26 -10.39 19.63
CA PRO A 41 11.35 -11.81 19.96
C PRO A 41 10.08 -12.42 20.60
N ASP A 42 9.21 -11.58 21.18
CA ASP A 42 7.94 -12.00 21.77
C ASP A 42 6.78 -12.09 20.74
N GLY A 43 7.06 -11.81 19.46
CA GLY A 43 6.09 -11.81 18.38
C GLY A 43 5.29 -10.52 18.24
N SER A 44 5.51 -9.54 19.11
CA SER A 44 4.97 -8.19 18.91
C SER A 44 5.73 -7.48 17.78
N TRP A 45 5.18 -6.36 17.31
CA TRP A 45 5.81 -5.55 16.26
C TRP A 45 5.76 -4.07 16.58
N LEU A 46 6.74 -3.34 16.07
CA LEU A 46 6.88 -1.90 16.19
C LEU A 46 6.88 -1.26 14.81
N SER A 47 6.10 -0.18 14.66
CA SER A 47 6.27 0.73 13.53
C SER A 47 7.47 1.63 13.80
N LYS A 48 8.38 1.72 12.84
CA LYS A 48 9.54 2.61 12.88
C LYS A 48 9.42 3.66 11.79
N PRO A 49 10.15 4.78 11.91
CA PRO A 49 10.26 5.74 10.83
C PRO A 49 10.65 5.05 9.51
N PRO A 50 10.02 5.39 8.37
CA PRO A 50 10.46 4.91 7.06
C PRO A 50 11.95 5.18 6.87
N VAL A 51 12.65 4.26 6.21
CA VAL A 51 14.08 4.41 5.89
C VAL A 51 14.31 4.95 4.47
N THR A 52 13.23 5.18 3.74
CA THR A 52 13.22 5.65 2.36
C THR A 52 13.16 7.16 2.27
N ASN A 53 13.66 7.71 1.17
CA ASN A 53 13.68 9.12 0.84
C ASN A 53 12.88 9.40 -0.43
N ALA A 54 12.59 10.68 -0.69
CA ALA A 54 11.99 11.09 -1.96
C ALA A 54 12.87 10.65 -3.14
N GLY A 55 12.29 9.89 -4.08
CA GLY A 55 13.00 9.32 -5.22
C GLY A 55 13.35 7.84 -5.09
N ASP A 56 13.28 7.26 -3.88
CA ASP A 56 13.34 5.81 -3.72
C ASP A 56 12.11 5.16 -4.35
N TYR A 57 12.30 4.02 -5.01
CA TYR A 57 11.23 3.34 -5.74
C TYR A 57 11.32 1.82 -5.63
N ILE A 58 10.17 1.16 -5.84
CA ILE A 58 10.06 -0.28 -6.07
C ILE A 58 9.55 -0.48 -7.49
N GLU A 59 10.27 -1.24 -8.30
CA GLU A 59 9.78 -1.67 -9.61
C GLU A 59 9.30 -3.12 -9.54
N LEU A 60 8.06 -3.37 -9.98
CA LEU A 60 7.46 -4.69 -10.00
C LEU A 60 7.12 -5.09 -11.44
N ARG A 61 7.50 -6.32 -11.82
CA ARG A 61 7.08 -6.92 -13.09
C ARG A 61 5.79 -7.71 -12.88
N ALA A 62 4.72 -7.31 -13.56
CA ALA A 62 3.52 -8.14 -13.68
C ALA A 62 3.85 -9.47 -14.40
N ALA A 63 3.80 -10.59 -13.67
CA ALA A 63 4.06 -11.93 -14.22
C ALA A 63 2.83 -12.53 -14.93
N MET A 64 1.66 -11.92 -14.73
CA MET A 64 0.37 -12.23 -15.33
C MET A 64 -0.46 -10.94 -15.37
N ASP A 65 -1.67 -11.01 -15.93
CA ASP A 65 -2.62 -9.90 -15.84
C ASP A 65 -3.00 -9.67 -14.38
N CYS A 66 -2.74 -8.47 -13.88
CA CYS A 66 -2.96 -8.11 -12.48
C CYS A 66 -3.95 -6.96 -12.39
N TYR A 67 -4.99 -7.15 -11.59
CA TYR A 67 -5.74 -6.05 -11.01
C TYR A 67 -5.06 -5.63 -9.70
N TRP A 68 -4.69 -4.36 -9.57
CA TRP A 68 -4.04 -3.83 -8.38
C TRP A 68 -4.66 -2.47 -8.01
N ALA A 69 -4.63 -2.16 -6.71
CA ALA A 69 -5.06 -0.88 -6.17
C ALA A 69 -4.03 -0.42 -5.12
N LEU A 70 -3.89 0.90 -4.97
CA LEU A 70 -2.93 1.50 -4.05
C LEU A 70 -3.65 2.54 -3.18
N SER A 71 -3.32 2.54 -1.89
CA SER A 71 -3.75 3.56 -0.94
C SER A 71 -2.52 4.21 -0.31
N ALA A 72 -2.47 5.55 -0.36
CA ALA A 72 -1.48 6.30 0.42
C ALA A 72 -1.92 6.30 1.88
N CYS A 73 -1.16 5.60 2.73
CA CYS A 73 -1.54 5.38 4.12
C CYS A 73 -1.58 6.68 4.93
N VAL A 74 -2.64 6.86 5.71
CA VAL A 74 -2.84 8.03 6.58
C VAL A 74 -2.49 7.76 8.05
N LEU A 75 -2.01 6.55 8.37
CA LEU A 75 -1.63 6.18 9.74
C LEU A 75 -0.36 6.93 10.15
N PRO A 76 -0.42 7.84 11.15
CA PRO A 76 0.72 8.71 11.46
C PRO A 76 2.01 7.98 11.85
N SER A 77 1.88 6.81 12.50
CA SER A 77 3.03 5.98 12.91
C SER A 77 3.73 5.27 11.75
N ALA A 78 3.09 5.18 10.58
CA ALA A 78 3.64 4.55 9.39
C ALA A 78 4.31 5.55 8.41
N VAL A 79 3.98 6.84 8.52
CA VAL A 79 4.40 7.88 7.55
C VAL A 79 5.19 9.03 8.18
N GLU A 80 5.65 8.87 9.43
CA GLU A 80 6.41 9.89 10.18
C GLU A 80 5.75 11.28 10.17
N GLY A 81 4.46 11.31 10.53
CA GLY A 81 3.68 12.55 10.59
C GLY A 81 2.60 12.61 9.52
N SER A 82 2.84 13.35 8.42
CA SER A 82 1.85 13.57 7.36
C SER A 82 2.20 12.77 6.10
N PRO A 83 1.20 12.13 5.46
CA PRO A 83 1.44 11.40 4.23
C PRO A 83 1.85 12.35 3.09
N THR A 84 2.83 11.91 2.31
CA THR A 84 3.21 12.55 1.05
C THR A 84 2.57 11.81 -0.14
N PRO A 85 2.40 12.46 -1.30
CA PRO A 85 1.93 11.77 -2.50
C PRO A 85 2.84 10.59 -2.90
N LEU A 86 2.24 9.51 -3.39
CA LEU A 86 2.94 8.40 -4.04
C LEU A 86 2.86 8.57 -5.56
N CYS A 87 3.99 8.48 -6.25
CA CYS A 87 4.02 8.41 -7.71
C CYS A 87 3.86 6.95 -8.15
N VAL A 88 3.02 6.72 -9.17
CA VAL A 88 2.94 5.42 -9.84
C VAL A 88 3.12 5.60 -11.33
N GLU A 89 4.03 4.81 -11.89
CA GLU A 89 4.31 4.75 -13.31
C GLU A 89 4.08 3.33 -13.81
N THR A 90 3.55 3.21 -15.04
CA THR A 90 3.38 1.92 -15.71
C THR A 90 4.18 1.93 -17.00
N TYR A 91 4.88 0.83 -17.25
CA TYR A 91 5.70 0.67 -18.44
C TYR A 91 5.27 -0.59 -19.19
N SER A 92 5.11 -0.49 -20.51
CA SER A 92 4.94 -1.66 -21.36
C SER A 92 6.30 -2.07 -21.91
N ARG A 93 6.67 -3.35 -21.76
CA ARG A 93 7.83 -3.88 -22.48
C ARG A 93 7.52 -3.86 -23.96
N ARG A 94 8.33 -3.14 -24.75
CA ARG A 94 8.28 -3.22 -26.20
C ARG A 94 8.69 -4.65 -26.58
N ALA A 95 7.83 -5.36 -27.32
CA ALA A 95 8.21 -6.64 -27.90
C ALA A 95 9.42 -6.42 -28.82
N ILE A 96 10.49 -7.19 -28.61
CA ILE A 96 11.68 -7.23 -29.48
C ILE A 96 11.36 -8.11 -30.68
#